data_AF-A0A7Y3FY91-F1
#
_entry.id   AF-A0A7Y3FY91-F1
#
_cell.length_a   1.000
_cell.length_b   1.000
_cell.length_c   1.000
_cell.angle_alpha   90.00
_cell.angle_beta   90.00
_cell.angle_gamma   90.00
#
_symmetry.space_group_name_H-M   'P 1'
#
loop_
_entity.id
_entity.type
_entity.pdbx_description
1 polymer ?
#
loop_
_entity_poly.entity_id
_entity_poly.type
_entity_poly.pdbx_seq_one_letter_code
_entity_poly.pdbx_strand_id
1 'polypeptide(L)'
;IVASKDEVVKPAVAIRNFIIGVFVVVLLLSILIGFFIGNNITKPINELTMMADSISQGKRDLDVLNEDRKDEIGVLTKSFNRLVISLKMAMSR
;
A
#
# COMPACT_ATOMS: atom_id res chain seq x y z
N ILE A 1 20.39 14.83 -54.66
CA ILE A 1 20.20 15.36 -53.29
C ILE A 1 19.83 14.17 -52.42
N VAL A 2 20.80 13.57 -51.73
CA VAL A 2 20.52 12.48 -50.77
C VAL A 2 20.59 13.14 -49.40
N ALA A 3 19.47 13.19 -48.70
CA ALA A 3 19.45 13.70 -47.32
C ALA A 3 20.44 12.90 -46.47
N SER A 4 21.22 13.59 -45.63
CA SER A 4 22.17 12.94 -44.73
C SER A 4 21.40 11.99 -43.81
N LYS A 5 21.99 10.82 -43.51
CA LYS A 5 21.39 9.81 -42.62
C LYS A 5 20.92 10.41 -41.29
N ASP A 6 21.65 11.41 -40.79
CA ASP A 6 21.35 12.11 -39.54
C ASP A 6 20.04 12.90 -39.60
N GLU A 7 19.64 13.42 -40.75
CA GLU A 7 18.38 14.14 -40.90
C GLU A 7 17.18 13.20 -40.90
N VAL A 8 17.34 12.01 -41.51
CA VAL A 8 16.27 11.01 -41.58
C VAL A 8 16.01 10.37 -40.20
N VAL A 9 17.03 10.23 -39.34
CA VAL A 9 16.89 9.56 -38.03
C VAL A 9 16.53 10.50 -36.87
N LYS A 10 16.72 11.82 -37.00
CA LYS A 10 16.42 12.82 -35.95
C LYS A 10 15.01 12.68 -35.35
N PRO A 11 13.92 12.54 -36.14
CA PRO A 11 12.58 12.36 -35.59
C PRO A 11 12.42 11.07 -34.79
N ALA A 12 13.03 9.97 -35.27
CA ALA A 12 12.97 8.68 -34.59
C ALA A 12 13.70 8.72 -33.23
N VAL A 13 14.83 9.41 -33.14
CA VAL A 13 15.58 9.59 -31.89
C VAL A 13 14.80 10.45 -30.88
N ALA A 14 14.15 11.52 -31.34
CA ALA A 14 13.31 12.36 -30.48
C ALA A 14 12.13 11.59 -29.89
N ILE A 15 11.41 10.82 -30.72
CA ILE A 15 10.30 9.97 -30.28
C ILE A 15 10.80 8.90 -29.29
N ARG A 16 11.93 8.24 -29.57
CA ARG A 16 12.51 7.25 -28.67
C ARG A 16 12.81 7.84 -27.29
N ASN A 17 13.46 9.00 -27.25
CA ASN A 17 13.81 9.65 -25.98
C ASN A 17 12.55 10.10 -25.22
N PHE A 18 11.52 10.57 -25.93
CA PHE A 18 10.23 10.89 -25.33
C PHE A 18 9.58 9.65 -24.70
N ILE A 19 9.50 8.53 -25.42
CA ILE A 19 8.96 7.26 -24.90
C ILE A 19 9.74 6.80 -23.66
N ILE A 20 11.07 6.82 -23.71
CA ILE A 20 11.91 6.46 -22.56
C ILE A 20 11.63 7.37 -21.36
N GLY A 21 11.51 8.69 -21.59
CA GLY A 21 11.18 9.65 -20.54
C GLY A 21 9.83 9.35 -19.88
N VAL A 22 8.79 9.13 -20.69
CA VAL A 22 7.46 8.75 -20.19
C VAL A 22 7.52 7.43 -19.40
N PHE A 23 8.22 6.43 -19.92
CA PHE A 23 8.36 5.13 -19.26
C PHE A 23 9.02 5.26 -17.88
N VAL A 24 10.10 6.04 -17.77
CA VAL A 24 10.77 6.29 -16.50
C VAL A 24 9.83 6.97 -15.49
N VAL A 25 9.05 7.96 -15.93
CA VAL A 25 8.08 8.65 -15.06
C VAL A 25 7.01 7.67 -14.57
N VAL A 26 6.45 6.84 -15.47
CA VAL A 26 5.44 5.84 -15.10
C VAL A 26 6.01 4.80 -14.13
N LEU A 27 7.23 4.36 -14.34
CA LEU A 27 7.91 3.41 -13.45
C LEU A 27 8.09 4.00 -12.04
N LEU A 28 8.56 5.25 -11.95
CA LEU A 28 8.73 5.95 -10.67
C LEU A 28 7.40 6.12 -9.94
N LEU A 29 6.33 6.52 -10.66
CA LEU A 29 4.98 6.62 -10.08
C LEU A 29 4.47 5.27 -9.59
N SER A 30 4.72 4.19 -10.34
CA SER A 30 4.29 2.85 -9.96
C SER A 30 4.96 2.40 -8.67
N ILE A 31 6.27 2.66 -8.52
CA ILE A 31 7.01 2.35 -7.28
C ILE A 31 6.47 3.18 -6.12
N LEU A 32 6.23 4.48 -6.32
CA LEU A 32 5.71 5.38 -5.29
C LEU A 32 4.31 4.94 -4.81
N ILE A 33 3.42 4.59 -5.74
CA ILE A 33 2.08 4.08 -5.43
C ILE A 33 2.18 2.75 -4.69
N GLY A 34 3.02 1.83 -5.15
CA GLY A 34 3.24 0.54 -4.48
C GLY A 34 3.73 0.71 -3.04
N PHE A 35 4.66 1.63 -2.81
CA PHE A 35 5.14 1.97 -1.46
C PHE A 35 4.03 2.57 -0.60
N PHE A 36 3.24 3.49 -1.17
CA PHE A 36 2.11 4.11 -0.47
C PHE A 36 1.06 3.09 -0.06
N ILE A 37 0.64 2.20 -0.98
CA ILE A 37 -0.34 1.13 -0.70
C ILE A 37 0.23 0.15 0.32
N GLY A 38 1.49 -0.28 0.16
CA GLY A 38 2.12 -1.23 1.07
C GLY A 38 2.13 -0.73 2.51
N ASN A 39 2.53 0.53 2.72
CA ASN A 39 2.67 1.09 4.07
C ASN A 39 1.35 1.59 4.65
N ASN A 40 0.45 2.13 3.83
CA ASN A 40 -0.82 2.69 4.30
C ASN A 40 -1.98 1.70 4.22
N ILE A 41 -1.91 0.58 3.53
CA ILE A 41 -3.07 -0.33 3.43
C ILE A 41 -2.66 -1.73 3.83
N THR A 42 -1.70 -2.31 3.11
CA THR A 42 -1.32 -3.71 3.30
C THR A 42 -0.78 -3.97 4.70
N LYS A 43 0.12 -3.13 5.21
CA LYS A 43 0.72 -3.31 6.54
C LYS A 43 -0.32 -3.25 7.67
N PRO A 44 -1.18 -2.21 7.80
CA PRO A 44 -2.24 -2.20 8.82
C PRO A 44 -3.23 -3.37 8.72
N ILE A 45 -3.60 -3.79 7.50
CA ILE A 45 -4.49 -4.95 7.31
C ILE A 45 -3.82 -6.24 7.79
N ASN A 46 -2.52 -6.41 7.53
CA ASN A 46 -1.77 -7.55 8.04
C ASN A 46 -1.66 -7.51 9.57
N GLU A 47 -1.46 -6.34 10.19
CA GLU A 47 -1.45 -6.20 11.65
C GLU A 47 -2.80 -6.59 12.27
N LEU A 48 -3.91 -6.15 11.69
CA LEU A 48 -5.27 -6.58 12.07
C LEU A 48 -5.44 -8.10 11.94
N THR A 49 -4.95 -8.68 10.85
CA THR A 49 -5.04 -10.12 10.58
C THR A 49 -4.24 -10.94 11.60
N MET A 50 -3.01 -10.53 11.90
CA MET A 50 -2.16 -11.19 12.90
C MET A 50 -2.77 -11.12 14.30
N MET A 51 -3.39 -9.99 14.63
CA MET A 51 -4.13 -9.81 15.89
C MET A 51 -5.33 -10.77 15.96
N ALA A 52 -6.13 -10.83 14.88
CA ALA A 52 -7.27 -11.73 14.80
C ALA A 52 -6.87 -13.20 14.94
N ASP A 53 -5.81 -13.62 14.25
CA ASP A 53 -5.28 -14.99 14.33
C ASP A 53 -4.80 -15.33 15.75
N SER A 54 -4.07 -14.42 16.38
CA SER A 54 -3.60 -14.61 17.76
C SER A 54 -4.74 -14.76 18.77
N ILE A 55 -5.82 -13.98 18.61
CA ILE A 55 -7.04 -14.10 19.42
C ILE A 55 -7.73 -15.44 19.18
N SER A 56 -7.80 -15.88 17.91
CA SER A 56 -8.40 -17.17 17.55
C SER A 56 -7.67 -18.36 18.20
N GLN A 57 -6.36 -18.22 18.44
CA GLN A 57 -5.52 -19.19 19.15
C GLN A 57 -5.61 -19.07 20.68
N GLY A 58 -6.47 -18.20 21.21
CA GLY A 58 -6.71 -18.04 22.64
C GLY A 58 -5.69 -17.15 23.37
N LYS A 59 -4.83 -16.42 22.65
CA LYS A 59 -3.93 -15.42 23.25
C LYS A 59 -4.75 -14.18 23.63
N ARG A 60 -4.79 -13.86 24.92
CA ARG A 60 -5.65 -12.81 25.49
C ARG A 60 -4.93 -11.50 25.83
N ASP A 61 -3.59 -11.54 25.90
CA ASP A 61 -2.76 -10.45 26.42
C ASP A 61 -2.27 -9.48 25.32
N LEU A 62 -3.05 -9.34 24.25
CA LEU A 62 -2.68 -8.48 23.13
C LEU A 62 -3.25 -7.08 23.34
N ASP A 63 -2.37 -6.09 23.27
CA ASP A 63 -2.74 -4.68 23.29
C ASP A 63 -3.57 -4.31 22.06
N VAL A 64 -4.48 -3.36 22.25
CA VAL A 64 -5.28 -2.82 21.14
C VAL A 64 -4.37 -2.11 20.12
N LEU A 65 -4.73 -2.18 18.85
CA LEU A 65 -3.97 -1.56 17.77
C LEU A 65 -4.11 -0.04 17.83
N ASN A 66 -3.08 0.70 17.40
CA ASN A 66 -3.08 2.17 17.41
C ASN A 66 -4.23 2.75 16.54
N GLU A 67 -4.95 3.72 17.10
CA GLU A 67 -6.13 4.38 16.52
C GLU A 67 -5.89 5.82 16.00
N ASP A 68 -4.63 6.28 15.94
CA ASP A 68 -4.26 7.65 15.52
C ASP A 68 -4.70 7.98 14.08
N ARG A 69 -4.97 6.95 13.30
CA ARG A 69 -5.32 7.06 11.89
C ARG A 69 -6.76 7.57 11.69
N LYS A 70 -6.92 8.51 10.75
CA LYS A 70 -8.18 9.26 10.52
C LYS A 70 -8.90 8.93 9.21
N ASP A 71 -8.48 7.89 8.50
CA ASP A 71 -9.12 7.43 7.26
C ASP A 71 -9.93 6.13 7.49
N GLU A 72 -10.36 5.48 6.41
CA GLU A 72 -11.15 4.26 6.43
C GLU A 72 -10.45 3.10 7.14
N ILE A 73 -9.12 3.00 7.03
CA ILE A 73 -8.33 1.99 7.74
C ILE A 73 -8.33 2.30 9.24
N GLY A 74 -8.25 3.57 9.63
CA GLY A 74 -8.41 3.97 11.03
C GLY A 74 -9.79 3.65 11.60
N VAL A 75 -10.85 3.87 10.83
CA VAL A 75 -12.23 3.49 11.20
C VAL A 75 -12.36 1.97 11.34
N LEU A 76 -11.73 1.21 10.45
CA LEU A 76 -11.67 -0.25 10.51
C LEU A 76 -10.95 -0.71 11.78
N THR A 77 -9.77 -0.16 12.09
CA THR A 77 -9.01 -0.49 13.30
C THR A 77 -9.82 -0.24 14.58
N LYS A 78 -10.49 0.93 14.67
CA LYS A 78 -11.38 1.26 15.79
C LYS A 78 -12.50 0.25 15.97
N SER A 79 -13.12 -0.16 14.86
CA SER A 79 -14.22 -1.13 14.88
C SER A 79 -13.74 -2.53 15.28
N PHE A 80 -12.55 -2.91 14.80
CA PHE A 80 -11.89 -4.16 15.17
C PHE A 80 -11.50 -4.18 16.66
N ASN A 81 -10.91 -3.11 17.19
CA ASN A 81 -10.57 -3.00 18.61
C ASN A 81 -11.81 -3.17 19.50
N ARG A 82 -12.95 -2.57 19.15
CA ARG A 82 -14.22 -2.78 19.88
C ARG A 82 -14.68 -4.24 19.87
N LEU A 83 -14.52 -4.94 18.74
CA LEU A 83 -14.83 -6.37 18.64
C LEU A 83 -13.93 -7.19 19.58
N VAL A 84 -12.62 -6.91 19.58
CA VAL A 84 -11.65 -7.60 20.45
C VAL A 84 -11.99 -7.39 21.92
N ILE A 85 -12.26 -6.15 22.33
CA ILE A 85 -12.64 -5.82 23.72
C ILE A 85 -13.93 -6.56 24.11
N SER A 86 -14.93 -6.59 23.23
CA SER A 86 -16.20 -7.29 23.46
C SER A 86 -16.00 -8.80 23.65
N LEU A 87 -15.14 -9.40 22.83
CA LEU A 87 -14.80 -10.81 22.94
C LEU A 87 -14.04 -11.13 24.24
N LYS A 88 -13.06 -10.29 24.62
CA LYS A 88 -12.35 -10.43 25.89
C LYS A 88 -13.31 -10.40 27.08
N MET A 89 -14.27 -9.48 27.10
CA MET A 89 -15.30 -9.40 28.14
C MET A 89 -16.18 -10.66 28.17
N ALA A 90 -16.64 -11.14 27.02
CA ALA A 90 -17.47 -12.35 26.92
C ALA A 90 -16.74 -13.61 27.41
N MET A 91 -15.44 -13.71 27.15
CA MET A 91 -14.59 -14.83 27.56
C MET A 91 -14.11 -14.77 29.02
N SER A 92 -14.29 -13.63 29.70
CA SER A 92 -13.90 -13.42 31.10
C SER A 92 -15.03 -13.70 32.10
N ARG A 93 -16.24 -13.97 31.59
CA ARG A 93 -17.40 -14.46 32.35
C ARG A 93 -17.41 -15.99 32.33
#